data_AF-A0A6G4TRV2-F1
#
_entry.id   AF-A0A6G4TRV2-F1
#
_cell.length_a   1.000
_cell.length_b   1.000
_cell.length_c   1.000
_cell.angle_alpha   90.00
_cell.angle_beta   90.00
_cell.angle_gamma   90.00
#
_symmetry.space_group_name_H-M   'P 1'
#
loop_
_entity.id
_entity.type
_entity.pdbx_description
1 polymer ?
#
loop_
_entity_poly.entity_id
_entity_poly.type
_entity_poly.pdbx_seq_one_letter_code
_entity_poly.pdbx_strand_id
1 'polypeptide(L)'
;MRPSRTVLPHRRRRVTAGVIALTMGGLLAATAPTALAAPAAPTLAAPDIPLANVKAHLSQLQSVATANGGNRAHGRPGYKASLDYVKAKLDAAGFTTSVKQFTSNGATGYNLIADWPGGDANQVLMAGAHLDSVSSGPGINDNGSGSAAVLETALAVSREQLKPAKHLRFAWWGAEELGLIGSKNYVNSLPATERSKISGYLNFDMIGSPNPGYFVYDDDPVIEKTFKEYFTGLGVPTEIETEGDGRSDHASFKNVGIPVGGLFTGASRTKTSAQAQKWGGTAGQAFDRCYHSSCDTTSNINDTALDRNSDAIAHTVWSLAADTPVPPGDTYENTTDVSIPDNGAAVTSTVTVAGRTGNAPVALKVAVDIRHTWRGDLVVDLLAPDGTPYRLKNSSSNDSADNVIATYTVDASSEAANGAWKLRVQDVEAQDTGYINSVKLTF
;
A
#
# COMPACT_ATOMS: atom_id res chain seq x y z
N MET A 1 79.43 -24.37 35.42
CA MET A 1 79.16 -22.96 35.79
C MET A 1 77.76 -22.93 36.37
N ARG A 2 77.42 -22.52 37.59
CA ARG A 2 78.06 -22.05 38.82
C ARG A 2 77.27 -22.69 40.00
N PRO A 3 77.83 -22.78 41.22
CA PRO A 3 77.41 -23.76 42.23
C PRO A 3 76.54 -23.17 43.36
N SER A 4 76.25 -24.04 44.34
CA SER A 4 76.02 -23.80 45.77
C SER A 4 74.55 -23.64 46.21
N ARG A 5 74.02 -24.62 46.98
CA ARG A 5 74.09 -24.77 48.47
C ARG A 5 72.87 -24.08 49.11
N THR A 6 72.14 -24.53 50.14
CA THR A 6 72.09 -25.69 51.05
C THR A 6 70.77 -25.51 51.87
N VAL A 7 70.37 -26.54 52.64
CA VAL A 7 69.61 -26.50 53.92
C VAL A 7 68.08 -26.76 53.88
N LEU A 8 67.72 -27.87 54.55
CA LEU A 8 66.47 -28.38 55.12
C LEU A 8 65.79 -27.43 56.15
N PRO A 9 64.74 -27.76 56.95
CA PRO A 9 63.64 -28.74 56.86
C PRO A 9 62.26 -28.14 57.28
N HIS A 10 61.27 -29.04 57.43
CA HIS A 10 60.18 -29.09 58.43
C HIS A 10 58.74 -28.71 58.05
N ARG A 11 57.90 -29.76 58.10
CA ARG A 11 56.45 -29.79 58.24
C ARG A 11 55.98 -29.19 59.58
N ARG A 12 54.75 -28.63 59.59
CA ARG A 12 53.67 -28.62 60.62
C ARG A 12 52.82 -27.34 60.37
N ARG A 13 51.53 -27.18 60.70
CA ARG A 13 50.42 -27.93 61.31
C ARG A 13 49.15 -27.09 61.07
N ARG A 14 47.97 -27.71 61.13
CA ARG A 14 46.62 -27.08 61.19
C ARG A 14 46.48 -26.10 62.36
N VAL A 15 45.61 -25.08 62.26
CA VAL A 15 44.56 -24.67 63.23
C VAL A 15 43.53 -23.74 62.55
N THR A 16 42.25 -23.97 62.85
CA THR A 16 41.03 -23.22 62.54
C THR A 16 40.88 -21.88 63.29
N ALA A 17 40.25 -20.88 62.66
CA ALA A 17 39.61 -19.75 63.36
C ALA A 17 38.38 -19.29 62.57
N GLY A 18 37.27 -19.06 63.28
CA GLY A 18 36.03 -18.50 62.72
C GLY A 18 35.88 -17.00 62.99
N VAL A 19 34.61 -16.58 62.85
CA VAL A 19 33.97 -15.27 63.17
C VAL A 19 33.90 -14.26 62.01
N ILE A 20 32.66 -13.89 61.64
CA ILE A 20 32.03 -12.56 61.75
C ILE A 20 30.90 -12.49 60.71
N ALA A 21 29.65 -12.47 61.19
CA ALA A 21 28.47 -12.12 60.41
C ALA A 21 28.28 -10.60 60.46
N LEU A 22 28.20 -9.96 59.28
CA LEU A 22 27.75 -8.59 59.10
C LEU A 22 26.56 -8.62 58.13
N THR A 23 25.37 -8.27 58.61
CA THR A 23 24.16 -8.13 57.81
C THR A 23 24.14 -6.77 57.13
N MET A 24 24.34 -6.73 55.81
CA MET A 24 23.95 -5.59 54.97
C MET A 24 22.68 -5.93 54.20
N GLY A 25 21.61 -5.18 54.45
CA GLY A 25 20.39 -5.20 53.66
C GLY A 25 20.66 -4.59 52.29
N GLY A 26 20.68 -5.44 51.25
CA GLY A 26 20.70 -5.03 49.86
C GLY A 26 19.27 -4.90 49.33
N LEU A 27 18.92 -3.71 48.82
CA LEU A 27 17.74 -3.49 48.00
C LEU A 27 17.75 -4.46 46.81
N LEU A 28 16.77 -5.36 46.74
CA LEU A 28 16.44 -6.11 45.53
C LEU A 28 15.70 -5.17 44.57
N ALA A 29 16.42 -4.53 43.66
CA ALA A 29 15.83 -3.98 42.46
C ALA A 29 15.40 -5.15 41.56
N ALA A 30 14.11 -5.45 41.51
CA ALA A 30 13.54 -6.38 40.56
C ALA A 30 13.71 -5.80 39.15
N THR A 31 14.66 -6.35 38.39
CA THR A 31 14.76 -6.09 36.96
C THR A 31 13.64 -6.86 36.27
N ALA A 32 12.62 -6.14 35.80
CA ALA A 32 11.62 -6.73 34.93
C ALA A 32 12.31 -7.25 33.66
N PRO A 33 12.00 -8.46 33.18
CA PRO A 33 12.55 -8.94 31.91
C PRO A 33 12.06 -8.00 30.81
N THR A 34 12.99 -7.36 30.11
CA THR A 34 12.69 -6.68 28.85
C THR A 34 12.10 -7.70 27.90
N ALA A 35 10.80 -7.59 27.63
CA ALA A 35 10.15 -8.34 26.58
C ALA A 35 10.92 -8.04 25.29
N LEU A 36 11.65 -9.04 24.78
CA LEU A 36 12.22 -8.99 23.45
C LEU A 36 11.04 -8.73 22.50
N ALA A 37 11.09 -7.61 21.79
CA ALA A 37 10.14 -7.33 20.73
C ALA A 37 10.05 -8.56 19.83
N ALA A 38 8.83 -9.03 19.57
CA ALA A 38 8.61 -10.08 18.59
C ALA A 38 9.31 -9.64 17.28
N PRO A 39 10.04 -10.55 16.60
CA PRO A 39 10.64 -10.20 15.32
C PRO A 39 9.54 -9.67 14.41
N ALA A 40 9.77 -8.47 13.85
CA ALA A 40 8.89 -7.92 12.83
C ALA A 40 8.62 -8.99 11.78
N ALA A 41 7.36 -9.13 11.36
CA ALA A 41 7.02 -10.00 10.25
C ALA A 41 7.99 -9.69 9.09
N PRO A 42 8.59 -10.70 8.45
CA PRO A 42 9.58 -10.46 7.41
C PRO A 42 8.94 -9.58 6.33
N THR A 43 9.51 -8.42 6.11
CA THR A 43 9.21 -7.62 4.93
C THR A 43 9.48 -8.51 3.72
N LEU A 44 8.44 -8.79 2.93
CA LEU A 44 8.58 -9.53 1.68
C LEU A 44 9.46 -8.65 0.77
N ALA A 45 10.75 -8.95 0.68
CA ALA A 45 11.64 -8.25 -0.24
C ALA A 45 11.19 -8.58 -1.66
N ALA A 46 10.92 -7.55 -2.46
CA ALA A 46 10.62 -7.74 -3.88
C ALA A 46 11.82 -8.39 -4.58
N PRO A 47 11.59 -9.33 -5.51
CA PRO A 47 12.66 -9.80 -6.38
C PRO A 47 13.12 -8.67 -7.31
N ASP A 48 14.38 -8.76 -7.73
CA ASP A 48 14.88 -8.04 -8.90
C ASP A 48 14.08 -8.46 -10.15
N ILE A 49 13.69 -7.48 -10.97
CA ILE A 49 12.96 -7.72 -12.21
C ILE A 49 13.96 -7.78 -13.37
N PRO A 50 14.23 -8.96 -13.96
CA PRO A 50 15.29 -9.06 -14.94
C PRO A 50 15.00 -8.20 -16.18
N LEU A 51 15.81 -7.16 -16.42
CA LEU A 51 15.70 -6.29 -17.60
C LEU A 51 15.58 -7.07 -18.91
N ALA A 52 16.31 -8.18 -19.03
CA ALA A 52 16.26 -9.04 -20.21
C ALA A 52 14.84 -9.58 -20.50
N ASN A 53 14.06 -9.90 -19.45
CA ASN A 53 12.69 -10.38 -19.60
C ASN A 53 11.76 -9.24 -20.04
N VAL A 54 11.91 -8.05 -19.42
CA VAL A 54 11.15 -6.85 -19.81
C VAL A 54 11.42 -6.50 -21.27
N LYS A 55 12.68 -6.49 -21.71
CA LYS A 55 13.07 -6.25 -23.11
C LYS A 55 12.59 -7.35 -24.07
N ALA A 56 12.46 -8.59 -23.61
CA ALA A 56 11.86 -9.65 -24.40
C ALA A 56 10.37 -9.37 -24.67
N HIS A 57 9.63 -8.84 -23.69
CA HIS A 57 8.25 -8.38 -23.90
C HIS A 57 8.18 -7.23 -24.89
N LEU A 58 9.06 -6.22 -24.78
CA LEU A 58 9.13 -5.11 -25.75
C LEU A 58 9.40 -5.61 -27.17
N SER A 59 10.31 -6.57 -27.33
CA SER A 59 10.62 -7.18 -28.63
C SER A 59 9.42 -7.93 -29.21
N GLN A 60 8.60 -8.56 -28.36
CA GLN A 60 7.35 -9.20 -28.79
C GLN A 60 6.30 -8.18 -29.21
N LEU A 61 6.11 -7.09 -28.45
CA LEU A 61 5.21 -6.00 -28.83
C LEU A 61 5.63 -5.34 -30.14
N GLN A 62 6.93 -5.12 -30.35
CA GLN A 62 7.48 -4.63 -31.63
C GLN A 62 7.18 -5.59 -32.78
N SER A 63 7.33 -6.90 -32.56
CA SER A 63 7.03 -7.92 -33.56
C SER A 63 5.53 -7.94 -33.90
N VAL A 64 4.67 -7.81 -32.88
CA VAL A 64 3.21 -7.67 -33.07
C VAL A 64 2.89 -6.44 -33.90
N ALA A 65 3.45 -5.27 -33.57
CA ALA A 65 3.21 -4.05 -34.33
C ALA A 65 3.64 -4.22 -35.79
N THR A 66 4.85 -4.74 -36.02
CA THR A 66 5.42 -4.98 -37.36
C THR A 66 4.52 -5.90 -38.19
N ALA A 67 4.01 -6.98 -37.60
CA ALA A 67 3.12 -7.92 -38.27
C ALA A 67 1.72 -7.36 -38.56
N ASN A 68 1.32 -6.25 -37.91
CA ASN A 68 -0.05 -5.72 -37.96
C ASN A 68 -0.12 -4.26 -38.46
N GLY A 69 0.73 -3.90 -39.42
CA GLY A 69 0.69 -2.59 -40.06
C GLY A 69 1.44 -1.50 -39.31
N GLY A 70 2.41 -1.88 -38.48
CA GLY A 70 3.36 -0.97 -37.82
C GLY A 70 2.89 -0.34 -36.52
N ASN A 71 1.74 -0.74 -35.97
CA ASN A 71 1.15 -0.14 -34.77
C ASN A 71 0.36 -1.15 -33.92
N ARG A 72 -0.02 -0.73 -32.71
CA ARG A 72 -0.85 -1.48 -31.75
C ARG A 72 -2.07 -0.65 -31.32
N ALA A 73 -2.57 0.20 -32.21
CA ALA A 73 -3.62 1.18 -31.90
C ALA A 73 -5.01 0.56 -31.72
N HIS A 74 -5.88 1.25 -30.96
CA HIS A 74 -7.29 0.90 -30.81
C HIS A 74 -7.98 0.63 -32.16
N GLY A 75 -8.80 -0.41 -32.21
CA GLY A 75 -9.53 -0.81 -33.43
C GLY A 75 -8.64 -1.38 -34.55
N ARG A 76 -7.32 -1.50 -34.33
CA ARG A 76 -6.40 -2.16 -35.27
C ARG A 76 -6.02 -3.56 -34.79
N PRO A 77 -5.68 -4.49 -35.70
CA PRO A 77 -5.34 -5.87 -35.33
C PRO A 77 -4.17 -5.98 -34.32
N GLY A 78 -3.20 -5.05 -34.38
CA GLY A 78 -2.04 -5.05 -33.50
C GLY A 78 -2.38 -4.89 -32.02
N TYR A 79 -3.45 -4.17 -31.69
CA TYR A 79 -3.89 -4.05 -30.30
C TYR A 79 -4.35 -5.40 -29.74
N LYS A 80 -5.27 -6.07 -30.45
CA LYS A 80 -5.81 -7.35 -30.01
C LYS A 80 -4.74 -8.43 -29.93
N ALA A 81 -3.81 -8.46 -30.89
CA ALA A 81 -2.65 -9.35 -30.85
C ALA A 81 -1.73 -9.08 -29.65
N SER A 82 -1.56 -7.81 -29.26
CA SER A 82 -0.80 -7.45 -28.04
C SER A 82 -1.51 -7.97 -26.80
N LEU A 83 -2.83 -7.77 -26.70
CA LEU A 83 -3.63 -8.29 -25.60
C LEU A 83 -3.54 -9.81 -25.48
N ASP A 84 -3.63 -10.52 -26.60
CA ASP A 84 -3.56 -11.99 -26.63
C ASP A 84 -2.21 -12.51 -26.15
N TYR A 85 -1.12 -11.83 -26.51
CA TYR A 85 0.22 -12.12 -26.00
C TYR A 85 0.29 -11.98 -24.46
N VAL A 86 -0.13 -10.84 -23.94
CA VAL A 86 -0.11 -10.55 -22.49
C VAL A 86 -0.99 -11.54 -21.73
N LYS A 87 -2.22 -11.77 -22.21
CA LYS A 87 -3.17 -12.71 -21.61
C LYS A 87 -2.60 -14.13 -21.57
N ALA A 88 -1.99 -14.61 -22.66
CA ALA A 88 -1.42 -15.96 -22.70
C ALA A 88 -0.30 -16.16 -21.68
N LYS A 89 0.53 -15.13 -21.43
CA LYS A 89 1.57 -15.18 -20.39
C LYS A 89 0.98 -15.26 -18.98
N LEU A 90 -0.05 -14.46 -18.71
CA LEU A 90 -0.73 -14.42 -17.40
C LEU A 90 -1.51 -15.71 -17.12
N ASP A 91 -2.24 -16.22 -18.11
CA ASP A 91 -2.96 -17.50 -18.01
C ASP A 91 -1.99 -18.65 -17.69
N ALA A 92 -0.85 -18.72 -18.40
CA ALA A 92 0.18 -19.72 -18.15
C ALA A 92 0.84 -19.58 -16.77
N ALA A 93 0.81 -18.38 -16.19
CA ALA A 93 1.33 -18.09 -14.86
C ALA A 93 0.29 -18.30 -13.74
N GLY A 94 -0.94 -18.73 -14.07
CA GLY A 94 -1.97 -19.06 -13.08
C GLY A 94 -2.85 -17.89 -12.63
N PHE A 95 -2.81 -16.75 -13.33
CA PHE A 95 -3.73 -15.65 -13.08
C PHE A 95 -5.15 -15.99 -13.57
N THR A 96 -6.15 -15.45 -12.88
CA THR A 96 -7.52 -15.43 -13.40
C THR A 96 -7.68 -14.20 -14.29
N THR A 97 -7.73 -14.40 -15.61
CA THR A 97 -7.83 -13.27 -16.56
C THR A 97 -9.25 -13.04 -17.06
N SER A 98 -9.62 -11.78 -17.24
CA SER A 98 -10.88 -11.34 -17.82
C SER A 98 -10.65 -10.27 -18.88
N VAL A 99 -11.23 -10.45 -20.06
CA VAL A 99 -11.25 -9.43 -21.12
C VAL A 99 -12.55 -8.64 -21.03
N LYS A 100 -12.47 -7.34 -20.75
CA LYS A 100 -13.63 -6.43 -20.74
C LYS A 100 -13.71 -5.71 -22.08
N GLN A 101 -14.81 -5.89 -22.80
CA GLN A 101 -15.02 -5.24 -24.09
C GLN A 101 -15.76 -3.91 -23.91
N PHE A 102 -15.42 -2.94 -24.74
CA PHE A 102 -16.16 -1.69 -24.89
C PHE A 102 -16.18 -1.28 -26.37
N THR A 103 -16.99 -0.27 -26.71
CA THR A 103 -17.01 0.29 -28.07
C THR A 103 -16.60 1.75 -28.01
N SER A 104 -15.69 2.15 -28.89
CA SER A 104 -15.26 3.55 -29.05
C SER A 104 -14.94 3.83 -30.51
N ASN A 105 -15.38 4.97 -31.02
CA ASN A 105 -15.19 5.38 -32.42
C ASN A 105 -15.58 4.29 -33.44
N GLY A 106 -16.67 3.57 -33.18
CA GLY A 106 -17.18 2.52 -34.08
C GLY A 106 -16.35 1.23 -34.11
N ALA A 107 -15.35 1.08 -33.25
CA ALA A 107 -14.54 -0.13 -33.13
C ALA A 107 -14.61 -0.72 -31.71
N THR A 108 -14.49 -2.04 -31.61
CA THR A 108 -14.38 -2.75 -30.33
C THR A 108 -13.00 -2.51 -29.72
N GLY A 109 -12.99 -2.03 -28.49
CA GLY A 109 -11.82 -1.93 -27.62
C GLY A 109 -11.88 -2.99 -26.52
N TYR A 110 -10.75 -3.24 -25.87
CA TYR A 110 -10.64 -4.25 -24.83
C TYR A 110 -9.83 -3.69 -23.66
N ASN A 111 -10.12 -4.14 -22.46
CA ASN A 111 -9.21 -4.08 -21.32
C ASN A 111 -8.91 -5.52 -20.90
N LEU A 112 -7.69 -5.79 -20.47
CA LEU A 112 -7.33 -7.06 -19.85
C LEU A 112 -7.15 -6.85 -18.35
N ILE A 113 -7.89 -7.61 -17.56
CA ILE A 113 -7.77 -7.66 -16.09
C ILE A 113 -7.20 -9.01 -15.70
N ALA A 114 -6.26 -9.05 -14.77
CA ALA A 114 -5.65 -10.28 -14.27
C ALA A 114 -5.57 -10.27 -12.75
N ASP A 115 -6.33 -11.15 -12.10
CA ASP A 115 -6.39 -11.31 -10.66
C ASP A 115 -5.46 -12.45 -10.22
N TRP A 116 -4.59 -12.18 -9.23
CA TRP A 116 -3.79 -13.22 -8.58
C TRP A 116 -4.64 -13.95 -7.52
N PRO A 117 -4.71 -15.29 -7.51
CA PRO A 117 -5.51 -16.01 -6.52
C PRO A 117 -5.06 -15.75 -5.07
N GLY A 118 -6.01 -15.40 -4.19
CA GLY A 118 -5.76 -15.13 -2.77
C GLY A 118 -5.76 -13.64 -2.41
N GLY A 119 -5.31 -13.33 -1.20
CA GLY A 119 -5.42 -11.98 -0.60
C GLY A 119 -6.86 -11.62 -0.19
N ASP A 120 -7.00 -10.54 0.58
CA ASP A 120 -8.28 -9.99 0.98
C ASP A 120 -8.96 -9.29 -0.20
N ALA A 121 -10.06 -9.88 -0.68
CA ALA A 121 -10.85 -9.32 -1.77
C ALA A 121 -11.50 -7.96 -1.44
N ASN A 122 -11.54 -7.56 -0.17
CA ASN A 122 -11.99 -6.23 0.26
C ASN A 122 -10.87 -5.19 0.29
N GLN A 123 -9.63 -5.59 0.00
CA GLN A 123 -8.45 -4.73 -0.12
C GLN A 123 -7.70 -5.11 -1.41
N VAL A 124 -8.08 -4.49 -2.53
CA VAL A 124 -7.49 -4.73 -3.84
C VAL A 124 -6.41 -3.69 -4.11
N LEU A 125 -5.17 -4.11 -4.29
CA LEU A 125 -4.11 -3.26 -4.85
C LEU A 125 -4.05 -3.49 -6.36
N MET A 126 -4.19 -2.41 -7.12
CA MET A 126 -4.14 -2.45 -8.57
C MET A 126 -2.83 -1.88 -9.11
N ALA A 127 -2.32 -2.49 -10.18
CA ALA A 127 -1.24 -1.93 -11.00
C ALA A 127 -1.61 -2.04 -12.48
N GLY A 128 -1.36 -0.98 -13.26
CA GLY A 128 -1.73 -0.98 -14.67
C GLY A 128 -0.92 -0.05 -15.56
N ALA A 129 -1.08 -0.29 -16.85
CA ALA A 129 -0.49 0.45 -17.96
C ALA A 129 -1.42 0.34 -19.17
N HIS A 130 -1.55 1.38 -19.98
CA HIS A 130 -2.20 1.19 -21.28
C HIS A 130 -1.34 0.37 -22.22
N LEU A 131 -2.03 -0.43 -23.04
CA LEU A 131 -1.43 -1.35 -23.98
C LEU A 131 -1.60 -0.90 -25.42
N ASP A 132 -2.46 0.07 -25.73
CA ASP A 132 -2.51 0.64 -27.07
C ASP A 132 -1.33 1.56 -27.34
N SER A 133 -1.08 1.79 -28.61
CA SER A 133 -0.21 2.86 -29.11
C SER A 133 -1.02 3.83 -29.96
N VAL A 134 -0.47 4.99 -30.27
CA VAL A 134 -0.88 5.73 -31.46
C VAL A 134 -0.74 4.90 -32.74
N SER A 135 -1.46 5.29 -33.79
CA SER A 135 -1.41 4.60 -35.10
C SER A 135 -0.15 4.89 -35.93
N SER A 136 0.64 5.90 -35.54
CA SER A 136 1.84 6.33 -36.26
C SER A 136 3.05 5.41 -36.07
N GLY A 137 3.05 4.57 -35.03
CA GLY A 137 4.20 3.75 -34.67
C GLY A 137 3.89 2.61 -33.72
N PRO A 138 4.92 1.83 -33.36
CA PRO A 138 4.76 0.63 -32.55
C PRO A 138 4.53 0.95 -31.06
N GLY A 139 4.84 2.15 -30.60
CA GLY A 139 4.57 2.58 -29.22
C GLY A 139 5.36 1.78 -28.19
N ILE A 140 6.68 1.68 -28.35
CA ILE A 140 7.51 0.82 -27.49
C ILE A 140 7.82 1.49 -26.16
N ASN A 141 8.24 2.76 -26.15
CA ASN A 141 8.26 3.51 -24.91
C ASN A 141 6.83 3.84 -24.47
N ASP A 142 5.96 4.22 -25.42
CA ASP A 142 4.60 4.69 -25.19
C ASP A 142 3.53 3.73 -25.77
N ASN A 143 3.01 2.77 -25.00
CA ASN A 143 3.42 2.42 -23.64
C ASN A 143 3.76 0.93 -23.50
N GLY A 144 4.56 0.43 -24.46
CA GLY A 144 5.18 -0.88 -24.33
C GLY A 144 6.02 -1.01 -23.05
N SER A 145 6.70 0.07 -22.63
CA SER A 145 7.58 0.09 -21.45
C SER A 145 6.84 -0.22 -20.15
N GLY A 146 5.76 0.51 -19.85
CA GLY A 146 4.91 0.26 -18.69
C GLY A 146 4.19 -1.09 -18.80
N SER A 147 3.63 -1.40 -19.97
CA SER A 147 2.95 -2.68 -20.21
C SER A 147 3.86 -3.89 -19.97
N ALA A 148 5.12 -3.83 -20.38
CA ALA A 148 6.10 -4.89 -20.21
C ALA A 148 6.57 -5.04 -18.76
N ALA A 149 6.82 -3.93 -18.06
CA ALA A 149 7.25 -3.96 -16.67
C ALA A 149 6.13 -4.49 -15.76
N VAL A 150 4.89 -4.03 -15.94
CA VAL A 150 3.72 -4.55 -15.21
C VAL A 150 3.54 -6.05 -15.47
N LEU A 151 3.75 -6.51 -16.71
CA LEU A 151 3.66 -7.93 -17.04
C LEU A 151 4.74 -8.73 -16.31
N GLU A 152 5.99 -8.29 -16.38
CA GLU A 152 7.08 -9.02 -15.74
C GLU A 152 6.97 -9.00 -14.21
N THR A 153 6.45 -7.93 -13.60
CA THR A 153 6.09 -7.90 -12.17
C THR A 153 5.01 -8.93 -11.85
N ALA A 154 3.94 -9.03 -12.65
CA ALA A 154 2.90 -10.04 -12.46
C ALA A 154 3.47 -11.47 -12.62
N LEU A 155 4.35 -11.69 -13.59
CA LEU A 155 5.03 -12.97 -13.74
C LEU A 155 5.96 -13.28 -12.56
N ALA A 156 6.62 -12.28 -11.98
CA ALA A 156 7.41 -12.43 -10.76
C ALA A 156 6.54 -12.82 -9.56
N VAL A 157 5.33 -12.26 -9.41
CA VAL A 157 4.37 -12.65 -8.35
C VAL A 157 4.10 -14.15 -8.39
N SER A 158 3.89 -14.69 -9.60
CA SER A 158 3.69 -16.13 -9.80
C SER A 158 4.97 -16.94 -9.54
N ARG A 159 6.13 -16.51 -10.07
CA ARG A 159 7.41 -17.24 -9.85
C ARG A 159 7.78 -17.35 -8.37
N GLU A 160 7.59 -16.27 -7.63
CA GLU A 160 7.85 -16.21 -6.18
C GLU A 160 6.72 -16.80 -5.34
N GLN A 161 5.61 -17.19 -5.96
CA GLN A 161 4.42 -17.71 -5.27
C GLN A 161 3.97 -16.78 -4.14
N LEU A 162 3.97 -15.48 -4.42
CA LEU A 162 3.66 -14.44 -3.45
C LEU A 162 2.28 -14.69 -2.84
N LYS A 163 2.20 -14.60 -1.51
CA LYS A 163 0.94 -14.65 -0.74
C LYS A 163 0.67 -13.27 -0.16
N PRO A 164 0.10 -12.35 -0.97
CA PRO A 164 -0.14 -10.99 -0.52
C PRO A 164 -1.29 -10.97 0.51
N ALA A 165 -1.25 -10.01 1.42
CA ALA A 165 -2.37 -9.77 2.34
C ALA A 165 -3.55 -9.12 1.60
N LYS A 166 -3.24 -8.17 0.71
CA LYS A 166 -4.21 -7.56 -0.22
C LYS A 166 -4.39 -8.42 -1.47
N HIS A 167 -5.58 -8.40 -2.05
CA HIS A 167 -5.79 -8.99 -3.35
C HIS A 167 -5.04 -8.18 -4.43
N LEU A 168 -4.26 -8.87 -5.29
CA LEU A 168 -3.52 -8.22 -6.37
C LEU A 168 -4.30 -8.32 -7.68
N ARG A 169 -4.51 -7.16 -8.33
CA ARG A 169 -5.13 -7.08 -9.65
C ARG A 169 -4.28 -6.25 -10.61
N PHE A 170 -3.90 -6.84 -11.73
CA PHE A 170 -3.17 -6.17 -12.80
C PHE A 170 -4.11 -5.80 -13.95
N ALA A 171 -3.84 -4.71 -14.64
CA ALA A 171 -4.66 -4.25 -15.75
C ALA A 171 -3.86 -3.69 -16.93
N TRP A 172 -4.32 -4.02 -18.13
CA TRP A 172 -3.86 -3.42 -19.38
C TRP A 172 -5.04 -2.73 -20.07
N TRP A 173 -4.93 -1.41 -20.19
CA TRP A 173 -5.99 -0.57 -20.72
C TRP A 173 -5.91 -0.47 -22.24
N GLY A 174 -7.07 -0.37 -22.89
CA GLY A 174 -7.15 -0.03 -24.31
C GLY A 174 -7.69 1.37 -24.52
N ALA A 175 -7.36 1.97 -25.65
CA ALA A 175 -7.87 3.28 -26.06
C ALA A 175 -7.56 4.39 -25.03
N GLU A 176 -6.41 4.33 -24.37
CA GLU A 176 -5.89 5.44 -23.59
C GLU A 176 -5.65 6.64 -24.51
N GLU A 177 -5.07 6.39 -25.68
CA GLU A 177 -4.67 7.36 -26.70
C GLU A 177 -5.87 8.13 -27.31
N LEU A 178 -7.08 7.67 -27.03
CA LEU A 178 -8.34 8.31 -27.42
C LEU A 178 -8.96 9.13 -26.28
N GLY A 179 -8.24 9.31 -25.17
CA GLY A 179 -8.68 10.04 -23.99
C GLY A 179 -9.16 9.15 -22.85
N LEU A 180 -8.34 8.18 -22.44
CA LEU A 180 -8.54 7.32 -21.26
C LEU A 180 -9.77 6.42 -21.34
N ILE A 181 -10.17 6.00 -22.54
CA ILE A 181 -11.49 5.37 -22.74
C ILE A 181 -11.58 4.03 -22.01
N GLY A 182 -10.52 3.21 -22.06
CA GLY A 182 -10.49 1.91 -21.39
C GLY A 182 -10.59 2.01 -19.87
N SER A 183 -9.72 2.81 -19.23
CA SER A 183 -9.75 2.99 -17.78
C SER A 183 -11.02 3.67 -17.29
N LYS A 184 -11.54 4.69 -18.01
CA LYS A 184 -12.85 5.30 -17.71
C LYS A 184 -13.97 4.28 -17.79
N ASN A 185 -13.99 3.44 -18.83
CA ASN A 185 -15.01 2.40 -18.98
C ASN A 185 -14.96 1.41 -17.81
N TYR A 186 -13.76 0.95 -17.42
CA TYR A 186 -13.59 0.06 -16.27
C TYR A 186 -14.12 0.70 -14.99
N VAL A 187 -13.63 1.88 -14.61
CA VAL A 187 -14.03 2.55 -13.37
C VAL A 187 -15.52 2.85 -13.34
N ASN A 188 -16.11 3.32 -14.45
CA ASN A 188 -17.54 3.62 -14.54
C ASN A 188 -18.43 2.37 -14.48
N SER A 189 -17.90 1.21 -14.87
CA SER A 189 -18.63 -0.07 -14.81
C SER A 189 -18.66 -0.68 -13.40
N LEU A 190 -17.77 -0.24 -12.51
CA LEU A 190 -17.70 -0.78 -11.15
C LEU A 190 -18.76 -0.14 -10.24
N PRO A 191 -19.56 -0.95 -9.53
CA PRO A 191 -20.40 -0.45 -8.45
C PRO A 191 -19.56 0.27 -7.38
N ALA A 192 -20.17 1.22 -6.66
CA ALA A 192 -19.48 1.95 -5.59
C ALA A 192 -18.85 1.02 -4.53
N THR A 193 -19.52 -0.09 -4.22
CA THR A 193 -19.05 -1.12 -3.28
C THR A 193 -17.83 -1.89 -3.77
N GLU A 194 -17.63 -1.99 -5.10
CA GLU A 194 -16.42 -2.60 -5.66
C GLU A 194 -15.30 -1.59 -5.79
N ARG A 195 -15.63 -0.33 -6.11
CA ARG A 195 -14.64 0.77 -6.13
C ARG A 195 -14.02 1.00 -4.75
N SER A 196 -14.82 0.95 -3.68
CA SER A 196 -14.33 1.13 -2.31
C SER A 196 -13.38 0.04 -1.83
N LYS A 197 -13.32 -1.11 -2.52
CA LYS A 197 -12.36 -2.17 -2.21
C LYS A 197 -10.98 -1.90 -2.83
N ILE A 198 -10.87 -0.99 -3.79
CA ILE A 198 -9.58 -0.67 -4.43
C ILE A 198 -8.79 0.23 -3.47
N SER A 199 -7.82 -0.37 -2.79
CA SER A 199 -6.94 0.29 -1.82
C SER A 199 -5.92 1.24 -2.46
N GLY A 200 -5.63 1.05 -3.75
CA GLY A 200 -4.77 1.94 -4.53
C GLY A 200 -4.62 1.46 -5.97
N TYR A 201 -4.33 2.38 -6.88
CA TYR A 201 -4.02 2.11 -8.28
C TYR A 201 -2.65 2.72 -8.67
N LEU A 202 -1.72 1.85 -9.08
CA LEU A 202 -0.37 2.21 -9.52
C LEU A 202 -0.34 2.27 -11.05
N ASN A 203 0.11 3.41 -11.59
CA ASN A 203 0.12 3.68 -13.04
C ASN A 203 1.52 3.76 -13.59
N PHE A 204 1.77 3.09 -14.72
CA PHE A 204 3.07 3.08 -15.36
C PHE A 204 2.91 3.38 -16.84
N ASP A 205 3.35 4.57 -17.20
CA ASP A 205 3.20 5.15 -18.52
C ASP A 205 4.52 5.81 -18.91
N MET A 206 5.11 5.39 -20.03
CA MET A 206 6.42 5.84 -20.51
C MET A 206 7.53 5.83 -19.44
N ILE A 207 7.96 4.63 -19.05
CA ILE A 207 8.99 4.41 -18.01
C ILE A 207 10.38 4.09 -18.58
N GLY A 208 10.56 4.23 -19.89
CA GLY A 208 11.79 3.85 -20.61
C GLY A 208 12.37 4.93 -21.52
N SER A 209 12.02 6.21 -21.33
CA SER A 209 12.39 7.29 -22.27
C SER A 209 13.90 7.37 -22.52
N PRO A 210 14.35 7.59 -23.77
CA PRO A 210 15.76 7.47 -24.17
C PRO A 210 16.68 8.52 -23.52
N ASN A 211 16.14 9.67 -23.13
CA ASN A 211 16.83 10.73 -22.40
C ASN A 211 16.14 10.98 -21.04
N PRO A 212 16.12 10.00 -20.13
CA PRO A 212 15.12 9.89 -19.07
C PRO A 212 15.27 10.95 -17.97
N GLY A 213 14.14 11.38 -17.41
CA GLY A 213 14.05 11.84 -16.03
C GLY A 213 13.53 10.71 -15.13
N TYR A 214 13.47 10.96 -13.83
CA TYR A 214 12.84 10.04 -12.86
C TYR A 214 11.77 10.81 -12.10
N PHE A 215 10.52 10.69 -12.58
CA PHE A 215 9.38 11.42 -12.06
C PHE A 215 8.47 10.47 -11.28
N VAL A 216 8.03 10.92 -10.11
CA VAL A 216 7.06 10.23 -9.25
C VAL A 216 5.82 11.10 -9.15
N TYR A 217 4.64 10.48 -9.20
CA TYR A 217 3.38 11.21 -9.09
C TYR A 217 3.18 11.72 -7.65
N ASP A 218 2.74 12.97 -7.49
CA ASP A 218 2.47 13.63 -6.21
C ASP A 218 0.97 13.55 -5.87
N ASP A 219 0.48 12.32 -5.72
CA ASP A 219 -0.93 11.99 -5.49
C ASP A 219 -1.16 11.44 -4.07
N ASP A 220 -1.21 10.12 -3.91
CA ASP A 220 -1.30 9.50 -2.59
C ASP A 220 0.08 9.52 -1.89
N PRO A 221 0.18 10.10 -0.67
CA PRO A 221 1.47 10.29 0.00
C PRO A 221 2.16 8.98 0.38
N VAL A 222 1.43 7.87 0.53
CA VAL A 222 1.99 6.57 0.90
C VAL A 222 2.59 5.90 -0.33
N ILE A 223 1.86 5.91 -1.43
CA ILE A 223 2.34 5.40 -2.72
C ILE A 223 3.55 6.21 -3.18
N GLU A 224 3.46 7.54 -3.16
CA GLU A 224 4.55 8.44 -3.54
C GLU A 224 5.80 8.18 -2.71
N LYS A 225 5.65 8.12 -1.37
CA LYS A 225 6.76 7.85 -0.45
C LYS A 225 7.42 6.51 -0.76
N THR A 226 6.65 5.46 -1.03
CA THR A 226 7.18 4.12 -1.33
C THR A 226 8.10 4.14 -2.55
N PHE A 227 7.70 4.84 -3.62
CA PHE A 227 8.56 5.03 -4.80
C PHE A 227 9.79 5.89 -4.49
N LYS A 228 9.62 7.02 -3.79
CA LYS A 228 10.74 7.91 -3.42
C LYS A 228 11.77 7.20 -2.56
N GLU A 229 11.35 6.35 -1.62
CA GLU A 229 12.24 5.57 -0.76
C GLU A 229 13.06 4.56 -1.57
N TYR A 230 12.43 3.87 -2.54
CA TYR A 230 13.14 2.98 -3.46
C TYR A 230 14.25 3.73 -4.22
N PHE A 231 13.93 4.84 -4.89
CA PHE A 231 14.92 5.62 -5.65
C PHE A 231 15.99 6.26 -4.76
N THR A 232 15.63 6.69 -3.54
CA THR A 232 16.58 7.18 -2.53
C THR A 232 17.58 6.09 -2.15
N GLY A 233 17.12 4.84 -1.99
CA GLY A 233 17.99 3.67 -1.76
C GLY A 233 19.00 3.43 -2.87
N LEU A 234 18.66 3.79 -4.12
CA LEU A 234 19.57 3.74 -5.28
C LEU A 234 20.48 4.97 -5.40
N GLY A 235 20.30 5.99 -4.57
CA GLY A 235 20.97 7.29 -4.73
C GLY A 235 20.54 8.05 -5.99
N VAL A 236 19.35 7.78 -6.51
CA VAL A 236 18.78 8.43 -7.71
C VAL A 236 17.76 9.48 -7.24
N PRO A 237 18.00 10.79 -7.43
CA PRO A 237 17.01 11.80 -7.08
C PRO A 237 15.78 11.70 -7.96
N THR A 238 14.59 11.96 -7.43
CA THR A 238 13.34 12.06 -8.19
C THR A 238 12.83 13.50 -8.25
N GLU A 239 11.94 13.79 -9.20
CA GLU A 239 11.11 15.01 -9.23
C GLU A 239 9.63 14.65 -9.23
N ILE A 240 8.80 15.62 -8.88
CA ILE A 240 7.35 15.52 -9.05
C ILE A 240 7.03 15.45 -10.55
N GLU A 241 6.15 14.53 -10.92
CA GLU A 241 5.55 14.47 -12.25
C GLU A 241 4.69 15.72 -12.51
N THR A 242 4.90 16.43 -13.61
CA THR A 242 4.13 17.63 -13.96
C THR A 242 3.82 17.76 -15.46
N GLU A 243 4.31 16.84 -16.29
CA GLU A 243 4.10 16.81 -17.75
C GLU A 243 2.83 16.04 -18.12
N GLY A 244 2.63 14.89 -17.48
CA GLY A 244 1.54 13.95 -17.71
C GLY A 244 0.35 14.12 -16.76
N ASP A 245 0.42 14.99 -15.75
CA ASP A 245 -0.61 15.15 -14.71
C ASP A 245 -2.04 15.17 -15.27
N GLY A 246 -2.84 14.19 -14.84
CA GLY A 246 -4.23 14.00 -15.23
C GLY A 246 -4.47 13.46 -16.64
N ARG A 247 -3.43 13.13 -17.41
CA ARG A 247 -3.49 12.71 -18.82
C ARG A 247 -3.09 11.24 -19.05
N SER A 248 -3.20 10.41 -18.02
CA SER A 248 -3.01 8.96 -18.12
C SER A 248 -4.04 8.24 -17.25
N ASP A 249 -4.08 6.90 -17.28
CA ASP A 249 -5.20 6.09 -16.78
C ASP A 249 -5.51 6.28 -15.28
N HIS A 250 -4.51 6.68 -14.48
CA HIS A 250 -4.69 7.02 -13.06
C HIS A 250 -5.77 8.08 -12.83
N ALA A 251 -5.97 9.02 -13.77
CA ALA A 251 -6.97 10.06 -13.64
C ALA A 251 -8.40 9.48 -13.49
N SER A 252 -8.69 8.36 -14.15
CA SER A 252 -9.98 7.67 -14.05
C SER A 252 -10.26 7.19 -12.61
N PHE A 253 -9.23 6.75 -11.89
CA PHE A 253 -9.30 6.27 -10.52
C PHE A 253 -9.30 7.44 -9.51
N LYS A 254 -8.39 8.40 -9.70
CA LYS A 254 -8.28 9.62 -8.88
C LYS A 254 -9.60 10.40 -8.83
N ASN A 255 -10.28 10.55 -9.97
CA ASN A 255 -11.54 11.28 -10.08
C ASN A 255 -12.70 10.68 -9.28
N VAL A 256 -12.59 9.43 -8.83
CA VAL A 256 -13.60 8.76 -7.99
C VAL A 256 -13.11 8.49 -6.56
N GLY A 257 -11.99 9.11 -6.17
CA GLY A 257 -11.45 9.05 -4.81
C GLY A 257 -10.62 7.80 -4.50
N ILE A 258 -10.21 7.03 -5.50
CA ILE A 258 -9.28 5.91 -5.29
C ILE A 258 -7.86 6.48 -5.18
N PRO A 259 -7.05 6.09 -4.16
CA PRO A 259 -5.66 6.49 -4.05
C PRO A 259 -4.86 6.05 -5.29
N VAL A 260 -4.00 6.93 -5.80
CA VAL A 260 -3.18 6.63 -6.97
C VAL A 260 -1.73 7.06 -6.78
N GLY A 261 -0.85 6.49 -7.59
CA GLY A 261 0.49 7.00 -7.82
C GLY A 261 1.11 6.30 -9.02
N GLY A 262 2.34 6.64 -9.35
CA GLY A 262 2.96 6.14 -10.57
C GLY A 262 4.35 6.68 -10.82
N LEU A 263 4.95 6.16 -11.89
CA LEU A 263 6.27 6.54 -12.37
C LEU A 263 6.18 7.00 -13.82
N PHE A 264 7.07 7.93 -14.17
CA PHE A 264 7.20 8.47 -15.51
C PHE A 264 8.64 8.88 -15.78
N THR A 265 9.08 8.81 -17.04
CA THR A 265 10.45 9.18 -17.43
C THR A 265 10.55 10.39 -18.36
N GLY A 266 9.43 11.08 -18.61
CA GLY A 266 9.37 12.25 -19.47
C GLY A 266 8.96 11.91 -20.89
N ALA A 267 8.25 12.82 -21.56
CA ALA A 267 7.82 12.65 -22.95
C ALA A 267 8.42 13.75 -23.84
N SER A 268 7.58 14.64 -24.35
CA SER A 268 7.96 15.70 -25.29
C SER A 268 8.72 16.88 -24.66
N ARG A 269 8.63 17.08 -23.34
CA ARG A 269 9.30 18.21 -22.67
C ARG A 269 10.81 18.11 -22.77
N THR A 270 11.43 19.28 -22.87
CA THR A 270 12.87 19.43 -22.95
C THR A 270 13.52 19.22 -21.58
N LYS A 271 14.47 18.29 -21.51
CA LYS A 271 15.34 18.12 -20.35
C LYS A 271 16.16 19.38 -20.10
N THR A 272 16.06 19.93 -18.90
CA THR A 272 16.84 21.11 -18.49
C THR A 272 18.29 20.77 -18.19
N SER A 273 19.17 21.78 -18.14
CA SER A 273 20.56 21.59 -17.73
C SER A 273 20.69 21.04 -16.30
N ALA A 274 19.82 21.47 -15.37
CA ALA A 274 19.80 20.96 -14.00
C ALA A 274 19.41 19.47 -13.95
N GLN A 275 18.40 19.07 -14.72
CA GLN A 275 18.01 17.67 -14.84
C GLN A 275 19.11 16.82 -15.49
N ALA A 276 19.78 17.32 -16.52
CA ALA A 276 20.92 16.63 -17.12
C ALA A 276 22.12 16.49 -16.17
N GLN A 277 22.36 17.45 -15.28
CA GLN A 277 23.42 17.36 -14.27
C GLN A 277 23.17 16.21 -13.28
N LYS A 278 21.92 15.97 -12.87
CA LYS A 278 21.60 14.92 -11.89
C LYS A 278 21.29 13.54 -12.48
N TRP A 279 20.76 13.47 -13.70
CA TRP A 279 20.34 12.20 -14.32
C TRP A 279 21.18 11.82 -15.53
N GLY A 280 22.09 12.68 -15.97
CA GLY A 280 22.79 12.54 -17.24
C GLY A 280 21.86 12.78 -18.44
N GLY A 281 22.31 12.32 -19.61
CA GLY A 281 21.62 12.53 -20.89
C GLY A 281 21.95 13.89 -21.51
N THR A 282 21.03 14.42 -22.32
CA THR A 282 21.28 15.62 -23.13
C THR A 282 20.32 16.74 -22.76
N ALA A 283 20.84 17.81 -22.16
CA ALA A 283 20.09 19.03 -21.92
C ALA A 283 19.67 19.69 -23.26
N GLY A 284 18.50 20.32 -23.29
CA GLY A 284 17.99 20.95 -24.50
C GLY A 284 17.37 19.98 -25.51
N GLN A 285 17.29 18.69 -25.19
CA GLN A 285 16.57 17.68 -25.97
C GLN A 285 15.36 17.15 -25.18
N ALA A 286 14.33 16.68 -25.89
CA ALA A 286 13.19 16.02 -25.26
C ALA A 286 13.63 14.79 -24.45
N PHE A 287 12.83 14.42 -23.44
CA PHE A 287 13.01 13.14 -22.73
C PHE A 287 12.80 11.96 -23.68
N ASP A 288 11.77 12.04 -24.52
CA ASP A 288 11.50 11.16 -25.65
C ASP A 288 11.32 11.96 -26.94
N ARG A 289 12.26 11.79 -27.87
CA ARG A 289 12.23 12.47 -29.18
C ARG A 289 11.35 11.76 -30.21
N CYS A 290 10.89 10.56 -29.89
CA CYS A 290 10.02 9.73 -30.70
C CYS A 290 8.62 9.60 -30.12
N TYR A 291 8.26 10.42 -29.13
CA TYR A 291 6.90 10.49 -28.59
C TYR A 291 5.85 10.58 -29.72
N HIS A 292 4.85 9.69 -29.68
CA HIS A 292 3.79 9.54 -30.69
C HIS A 292 4.29 9.42 -32.14
N SER A 293 5.50 8.89 -32.36
CA SER A 293 6.15 8.85 -33.68
C SER A 293 6.52 7.43 -34.10
N SER A 294 6.71 7.23 -35.40
CA SER A 294 7.08 5.92 -35.97
C SER A 294 8.42 5.37 -35.46
N CYS A 295 9.30 6.25 -34.97
CA CYS A 295 10.60 5.87 -34.41
C CYS A 295 10.54 5.38 -32.95
N ASP A 296 9.35 5.39 -32.30
CA ASP A 296 9.17 4.79 -30.97
C ASP A 296 9.16 3.26 -31.05
N THR A 297 10.35 2.72 -31.30
CA THR A 297 10.67 1.32 -31.52
C THR A 297 11.53 0.78 -30.37
N THR A 298 11.97 -0.48 -30.43
CA THR A 298 12.89 -1.04 -29.42
C THR A 298 14.23 -0.32 -29.30
N SER A 299 14.62 0.54 -30.26
CA SER A 299 15.80 1.40 -30.11
C SER A 299 15.53 2.69 -29.34
N ASN A 300 14.26 2.99 -29.02
CA ASN A 300 13.83 4.20 -28.33
C ASN A 300 13.72 4.02 -26.80
N ILE A 301 14.55 3.13 -26.23
CA ILE A 301 14.50 2.77 -24.81
C ILE A 301 15.83 3.04 -24.15
N ASN A 302 15.80 3.68 -22.98
CA ASN A 302 16.93 3.71 -22.05
C ASN A 302 16.86 2.49 -21.11
N ASP A 303 17.78 1.55 -21.29
CA ASP A 303 17.82 0.31 -20.52
C ASP A 303 17.90 0.55 -19.00
N THR A 304 18.71 1.51 -18.55
CA THR A 304 18.86 1.82 -17.12
C THR A 304 17.58 2.40 -16.50
N ALA A 305 16.84 3.24 -17.24
CA ALA A 305 15.56 3.76 -16.77
C ALA A 305 14.49 2.67 -16.73
N LEU A 306 14.43 1.82 -17.77
CA LEU A 306 13.49 0.71 -17.82
C LEU A 306 13.73 -0.26 -16.66
N ASP A 307 14.99 -0.61 -16.40
CA ASP A 307 15.42 -1.50 -15.30
C ASP A 307 14.98 -0.96 -13.93
N ARG A 308 15.45 0.25 -13.58
CA ARG A 308 15.14 0.91 -12.31
C ARG A 308 13.64 1.07 -12.06
N ASN A 309 12.87 1.46 -13.09
CA ASN A 309 11.43 1.61 -12.94
C ASN A 309 10.74 0.24 -12.81
N SER A 310 11.21 -0.80 -13.51
CA SER A 310 10.64 -2.15 -13.39
C SER A 310 10.84 -2.72 -11.99
N ASP A 311 12.01 -2.53 -11.40
CA ASP A 311 12.29 -2.90 -10.02
C ASP A 311 11.49 -2.06 -9.03
N ALA A 312 11.37 -0.75 -9.26
CA ALA A 312 10.54 0.14 -8.44
C ALA A 312 9.07 -0.29 -8.44
N ILE A 313 8.54 -0.74 -9.59
CA ILE A 313 7.18 -1.29 -9.71
C ILE A 313 7.03 -2.52 -8.81
N ALA A 314 7.95 -3.49 -8.93
CA ALA A 314 7.91 -4.69 -8.10
C ALA A 314 8.07 -4.38 -6.61
N HIS A 315 8.99 -3.49 -6.26
CA HIS A 315 9.17 -3.02 -4.88
C HIS A 315 7.87 -2.46 -4.31
N THR A 316 7.21 -1.53 -5.02
CA THR A 316 5.99 -0.90 -4.53
C THR A 316 4.82 -1.89 -4.47
N VAL A 317 4.68 -2.78 -5.47
CA VAL A 317 3.67 -3.85 -5.43
C VAL A 317 3.86 -4.74 -4.21
N TRP A 318 5.08 -5.23 -3.95
CA TRP A 318 5.36 -6.08 -2.78
C TRP A 318 5.11 -5.34 -1.45
N SER A 319 5.63 -4.12 -1.33
CA SER A 319 5.53 -3.32 -0.11
C SER A 319 4.08 -2.99 0.25
N LEU A 320 3.26 -2.62 -0.75
CA LEU A 320 1.87 -2.24 -0.54
C LEU A 320 0.89 -3.42 -0.52
N ALA A 321 1.28 -4.58 -1.06
CA ALA A 321 0.48 -5.81 -1.04
C ALA A 321 0.71 -6.66 0.21
N ALA A 322 1.88 -6.52 0.85
CA ALA A 322 2.10 -7.03 2.19
C ALA A 322 1.13 -6.36 3.18
N ASP A 323 0.88 -7.04 4.31
CA ASP A 323 0.30 -6.37 5.48
C ASP A 323 1.30 -5.33 5.96
N THR A 324 1.16 -4.12 5.43
CA THR A 324 1.55 -2.92 6.16
C THR A 324 0.28 -2.25 6.66
N PRO A 325 0.31 -1.75 7.90
CA PRO A 325 -0.68 -0.86 8.44
C PRO A 325 -1.32 0.01 7.37
N VAL A 326 -2.65 -0.04 7.26
CA VAL A 326 -3.40 1.13 6.81
C VAL A 326 -2.75 2.32 7.54
N PRO A 327 -2.24 3.35 6.84
CA PRO A 327 -1.82 4.58 7.49
C PRO A 327 -3.01 4.99 8.34
N PRO A 328 -2.84 5.23 9.64
CA PRO A 328 -3.98 5.53 10.46
C PRO A 328 -4.69 6.70 9.80
N GLY A 329 -5.95 6.48 9.41
CA GLY A 329 -6.88 7.56 9.65
C GLY A 329 -6.65 7.97 11.10
N ASP A 330 -6.55 9.27 11.38
CA ASP A 330 -6.64 9.72 12.76
C ASP A 330 -7.89 9.13 13.41
N THR A 331 -8.90 8.82 12.59
CA THR A 331 -10.20 8.34 12.99
C THR A 331 -10.53 6.90 12.56
N TYR A 332 -11.11 6.13 13.48
CA TYR A 332 -11.68 4.80 13.25
C TYR A 332 -13.12 4.80 13.73
N GLU A 333 -14.07 4.23 12.99
CA GLU A 333 -15.48 4.28 13.36
C GLU A 333 -16.24 2.97 13.12
N ASN A 334 -17.33 2.79 13.86
CA ASN A 334 -18.35 1.80 13.60
C ASN A 334 -19.72 2.50 13.65
N THR A 335 -20.46 2.41 12.56
CA THR A 335 -21.79 3.03 12.35
C THR A 335 -22.92 2.00 12.30
N THR A 336 -22.65 0.76 12.75
CA THR A 336 -23.66 -0.29 12.83
C THR A 336 -24.49 -0.10 14.08
N ASP A 337 -25.81 -0.05 13.91
CA ASP A 337 -26.75 0.05 15.02
C ASP A 337 -26.66 -1.18 15.94
N VAL A 338 -26.52 -0.93 17.24
CA VAL A 338 -26.57 -1.98 18.27
C VAL A 338 -27.67 -1.64 19.27
N SER A 339 -28.76 -2.41 19.26
CA SER A 339 -29.88 -2.22 20.18
C SER A 339 -29.44 -2.39 21.63
N ILE A 340 -29.85 -1.44 22.46
CA ILE A 340 -29.63 -1.46 23.91
C ILE A 340 -30.94 -1.96 24.55
N PRO A 341 -30.92 -3.11 25.24
CA PRO A 341 -32.10 -3.61 25.95
C PRO A 341 -32.39 -2.78 27.21
N ASP A 342 -33.68 -2.50 27.44
CA ASP A 342 -34.21 -1.85 28.66
C ASP A 342 -33.81 -2.65 29.91
N ASN A 343 -33.23 -1.97 30.91
CA ASN A 343 -32.69 -2.57 32.15
C ASN A 343 -31.94 -3.91 31.94
N GLY A 344 -31.15 -3.98 30.86
CA GLY A 344 -30.65 -5.23 30.31
C GLY A 344 -29.16 -5.47 30.53
N ALA A 345 -28.67 -6.56 29.93
CA ALA A 345 -27.24 -6.81 29.86
C ALA A 345 -26.55 -5.75 28.98
N ALA A 346 -25.33 -5.37 29.36
CA ALA A 346 -24.52 -4.46 28.57
C ALA A 346 -24.28 -5.00 27.14
N VAL A 347 -24.36 -4.12 26.16
CA VAL A 347 -24.07 -4.41 24.75
C VAL A 347 -22.77 -3.72 24.33
N THR A 348 -22.15 -4.20 23.25
CA THR A 348 -20.89 -3.62 22.75
C THR A 348 -20.92 -3.34 21.27
N SER A 349 -20.49 -2.14 20.87
CA SER A 349 -20.12 -1.81 19.49
C SER A 349 -18.58 -1.82 19.37
N THR A 350 -18.04 -2.61 18.44
CA THR A 350 -16.58 -2.83 18.32
C THR A 350 -15.99 -1.94 17.22
N VAL A 351 -14.93 -1.19 17.53
CA VAL A 351 -14.09 -0.46 16.59
C VAL A 351 -12.75 -1.19 16.48
N THR A 352 -12.48 -1.76 15.31
CA THR A 352 -11.18 -2.41 15.05
C THR A 352 -10.18 -1.35 14.63
N VAL A 353 -9.18 -1.13 15.49
CA VAL A 353 -8.05 -0.24 15.20
C VAL A 353 -6.92 -1.11 14.69
N ALA A 354 -6.59 -0.94 13.41
CA ALA A 354 -5.53 -1.67 12.74
C ALA A 354 -4.47 -0.68 12.24
N GLY A 355 -3.20 -1.06 12.34
CA GLY A 355 -2.11 -0.31 11.72
C GLY A 355 -1.43 0.76 12.60
N ARG A 356 -1.78 0.87 13.88
CA ARG A 356 -1.04 1.73 14.81
C ARG A 356 0.02 0.91 15.55
N THR A 357 1.25 1.43 15.64
CA THR A 357 2.30 0.86 16.48
C THR A 357 2.38 1.61 17.80
N GLY A 358 2.68 0.90 18.89
CA GLY A 358 2.81 1.49 20.22
C GLY A 358 1.46 1.69 20.92
N ASN A 359 1.48 2.56 21.93
CA ASN A 359 0.31 2.80 22.77
C ASN A 359 -0.59 3.90 22.20
N ALA A 360 -1.86 3.91 22.63
CA ALA A 360 -2.81 4.96 22.30
C ALA A 360 -2.36 6.31 22.91
N PRO A 361 -2.87 7.47 22.45
CA PRO A 361 -2.48 8.76 23.01
C PRO A 361 -3.05 8.99 24.42
N VAL A 362 -2.46 9.94 25.15
CA VAL A 362 -3.02 10.49 26.40
C VAL A 362 -4.34 11.24 26.20
N ALA A 363 -4.70 11.55 24.95
CA ALA A 363 -5.85 12.37 24.60
C ALA A 363 -6.72 11.72 23.51
N LEU A 364 -6.94 10.40 23.61
CA LEU A 364 -7.78 9.63 22.68
C LEU A 364 -9.19 10.23 22.69
N LYS A 365 -9.68 10.67 21.53
CA LYS A 365 -11.05 11.21 21.42
C LYS A 365 -12.02 10.09 21.11
N VAL A 366 -13.13 10.03 21.85
CA VAL A 366 -14.18 9.03 21.71
C VAL A 366 -15.48 9.76 21.42
N ALA A 367 -15.82 9.91 20.14
CA ALA A 367 -17.10 10.44 19.73
C ALA A 367 -18.14 9.30 19.73
N VAL A 368 -19.28 9.54 20.37
CA VAL A 368 -20.40 8.61 20.46
C VAL A 368 -21.67 9.29 19.97
N ASP A 369 -22.49 8.55 19.24
CA ASP A 369 -23.88 8.87 18.95
C ASP A 369 -24.72 7.68 19.42
N ILE A 370 -25.40 7.85 20.55
CA ILE A 370 -26.31 6.86 21.13
C ILE A 370 -27.70 7.48 21.14
N ARG A 371 -28.67 6.78 20.57
CA ARG A 371 -30.07 7.18 20.61
C ARG A 371 -30.75 6.52 21.79
N HIS A 372 -31.34 7.32 22.67
CA HIS A 372 -32.03 6.87 23.89
C HIS A 372 -33.00 7.96 24.33
N THR A 373 -34.20 7.59 24.77
CA THR A 373 -35.22 8.56 25.24
C THR A 373 -34.92 9.13 26.62
N TRP A 374 -34.03 8.49 27.38
CA TRP A 374 -33.53 9.03 28.64
C TRP A 374 -32.06 8.68 28.84
N ARG A 375 -31.14 9.62 28.54
CA ARG A 375 -29.71 9.30 28.57
C ARG A 375 -29.16 9.10 29.98
N GLY A 376 -29.91 9.51 31.00
CA GLY A 376 -29.60 9.32 32.41
C GLY A 376 -29.50 7.86 32.82
N ASP A 377 -30.07 6.93 32.07
CA ASP A 377 -30.06 5.51 32.45
C ASP A 377 -28.79 4.80 31.98
N LEU A 378 -28.02 5.45 31.11
CA LEU A 378 -26.91 4.82 30.44
C LEU A 378 -25.61 4.89 31.26
N VAL A 379 -25.01 3.73 31.46
CA VAL A 379 -23.58 3.60 31.77
C VAL A 379 -22.83 3.34 30.48
N VAL A 380 -21.84 4.18 30.18
CA VAL A 380 -21.05 4.11 28.95
C VAL A 380 -19.56 3.99 29.29
N ASP A 381 -18.94 2.91 28.82
CA ASP A 381 -17.50 2.66 28.94
C ASP A 381 -16.87 2.48 27.56
N LEU A 382 -15.63 2.92 27.40
CA LEU A 382 -14.73 2.42 26.36
C LEU A 382 -13.91 1.27 26.95
N LEU A 383 -13.91 0.11 26.30
CA LEU A 383 -13.01 -1.00 26.63
C LEU A 383 -11.82 -0.97 25.68
N ALA A 384 -10.62 -0.97 26.25
CA ALA A 384 -9.37 -1.18 25.51
C ALA A 384 -9.24 -2.62 24.99
N PRO A 385 -8.29 -2.90 24.07
CA PRO A 385 -8.12 -4.23 23.50
C PRO A 385 -7.82 -5.33 24.52
N ASP A 386 -7.21 -4.97 25.65
CA ASP A 386 -6.93 -5.86 26.78
C ASP A 386 -8.15 -6.07 27.71
N GLY A 387 -9.24 -5.33 27.46
CA GLY A 387 -10.46 -5.34 28.27
C GLY A 387 -10.53 -4.26 29.35
N THR A 388 -9.50 -3.43 29.51
CA THR A 388 -9.46 -2.35 30.50
C THR A 388 -10.57 -1.33 30.24
N PRO A 389 -11.47 -1.05 31.22
CA PRO A 389 -12.58 -0.13 31.04
C PRO A 389 -12.22 1.33 31.37
N TYR A 390 -12.66 2.25 30.53
CA TYR A 390 -12.62 3.70 30.72
C TYR A 390 -14.03 4.26 30.75
N ARG A 391 -14.46 4.75 31.92
CA ARG A 391 -15.79 5.35 32.12
C ARG A 391 -15.91 6.65 31.33
N LEU A 392 -16.83 6.68 30.36
CA LEU A 392 -17.17 7.89 29.61
C LEU A 392 -18.34 8.63 30.25
N LYS A 393 -19.36 7.88 30.68
CA LYS A 393 -20.58 8.43 31.31
C LYS A 393 -21.14 7.48 32.37
N ASN A 394 -21.53 8.04 33.51
CA ASN A 394 -22.32 7.36 34.54
C ASN A 394 -23.81 7.57 34.29
N SER A 395 -24.62 6.63 34.78
CA SER A 395 -26.06 6.87 34.96
C SER A 395 -26.28 7.97 36.00
N SER A 396 -27.39 8.70 35.84
CA SER A 396 -27.80 9.83 36.65
C SER A 396 -29.30 10.06 36.48
N SER A 397 -30.04 9.87 37.57
CA SER A 397 -31.49 10.12 37.63
C SER A 397 -31.89 11.58 37.33
N ASN A 398 -30.93 12.50 37.33
CA ASN A 398 -31.13 13.93 37.06
C ASN A 398 -30.77 14.34 35.62
N ASP A 399 -30.48 13.39 34.73
CA ASP A 399 -30.09 13.65 33.33
C ASP A 399 -31.14 13.14 32.34
N SER A 400 -32.31 13.80 32.34
CA SER A 400 -33.51 13.39 31.60
C SER A 400 -33.53 13.78 30.12
N ALA A 401 -32.38 14.13 29.54
CA ALA A 401 -32.32 14.52 28.13
C ALA A 401 -32.20 13.29 27.23
N ASP A 402 -32.74 13.39 26.02
CA ASP A 402 -32.55 12.37 25.00
C ASP A 402 -31.08 12.31 24.53
N ASN A 403 -30.66 11.12 24.15
CA ASN A 403 -29.45 10.80 23.40
C ASN A 403 -28.11 11.14 24.09
N VAL A 404 -27.07 10.37 23.77
CA VAL A 404 -25.68 10.73 24.08
C VAL A 404 -24.97 11.01 22.77
N ILE A 405 -24.88 12.29 22.41
CA ILE A 405 -24.11 12.78 21.26
C ILE A 405 -22.98 13.63 21.82
N ALA A 406 -21.81 13.03 22.02
CA ALA A 406 -20.70 13.66 22.74
C ALA A 406 -19.34 13.13 22.29
N THR A 407 -18.30 13.92 22.51
CA THR A 407 -16.91 13.50 22.34
C THR A 407 -16.19 13.55 23.68
N TYR A 408 -15.75 12.38 24.15
CA TYR A 408 -14.96 12.23 25.37
C TYR A 408 -13.46 12.23 25.07
N THR A 409 -12.63 12.50 26.08
CA THR A 409 -11.16 12.37 25.99
C THR A 409 -10.71 11.38 27.03
N VAL A 410 -9.95 10.37 26.61
CA VAL A 410 -9.46 9.28 27.47
C VAL A 410 -7.93 9.30 27.44
N ASP A 411 -7.31 9.19 28.61
CA ASP A 411 -5.90 8.85 28.71
C ASP A 411 -5.74 7.34 28.53
N ALA A 412 -5.41 6.94 27.31
CA ALA A 412 -5.22 5.55 26.93
C ALA A 412 -3.72 5.22 26.72
N SER A 413 -2.82 6.04 27.26
CA SER A 413 -1.38 5.91 27.02
C SER A 413 -0.73 4.63 27.56
N SER A 414 -1.43 3.90 28.43
CA SER A 414 -1.05 2.55 28.88
C SER A 414 -1.44 1.44 27.91
N GLU A 415 -2.36 1.70 26.98
CA GLU A 415 -3.02 0.68 26.18
C GLU A 415 -2.42 0.56 24.79
N ALA A 416 -2.34 -0.66 24.27
CA ALA A 416 -1.99 -0.87 22.88
C ALA A 416 -2.98 -0.13 21.97
N ALA A 417 -2.49 0.72 21.06
CA ALA A 417 -3.36 1.43 20.13
C ALA A 417 -4.07 0.44 19.18
N ASN A 418 -3.34 -0.58 18.73
CA ASN A 418 -3.81 -1.62 17.83
C ASN A 418 -4.70 -2.63 18.57
N GLY A 419 -5.88 -2.93 18.04
CA GLY A 419 -6.75 -3.98 18.56
C GLY A 419 -8.24 -3.63 18.51
N ALA A 420 -9.04 -4.49 19.15
CA ALA A 420 -10.48 -4.34 19.19
C ALA A 420 -10.89 -3.46 20.39
N TRP A 421 -11.14 -2.19 20.13
CA TRP A 421 -11.74 -1.28 21.10
C TRP A 421 -13.25 -1.45 21.10
N LYS A 422 -13.91 -1.36 22.25
CA LYS A 422 -15.37 -1.57 22.33
C LYS A 422 -16.04 -0.44 23.09
N LEU A 423 -17.05 0.19 22.50
CA LEU A 423 -17.99 0.98 23.26
C LEU A 423 -18.97 0.03 23.94
N ARG A 424 -18.92 -0.07 25.27
CA ARG A 424 -19.86 -0.84 26.07
C ARG A 424 -20.91 0.11 26.63
N VAL A 425 -22.18 -0.19 26.35
CA VAL A 425 -23.33 0.58 26.84
C VAL A 425 -24.27 -0.34 27.57
N GLN A 426 -24.72 0.09 28.75
CA GLN A 426 -25.74 -0.60 29.52
C GLN A 426 -26.79 0.41 29.95
N ASP A 427 -28.05 0.08 29.68
CA ASP A 427 -29.18 0.70 30.37
C ASP A 427 -29.37 -0.02 31.72
N VAL A 428 -29.37 0.74 32.82
CA VAL A 428 -29.48 0.21 34.18
C VAL A 428 -30.80 0.56 34.87
N GLU A 429 -31.70 1.27 34.19
CA GLU A 429 -33.03 1.61 34.68
C GLU A 429 -34.09 1.03 33.73
N ALA A 430 -35.36 1.08 34.15
CA ALA A 430 -36.47 0.55 33.36
C ALA A 430 -37.19 1.68 32.60
N GLN A 431 -37.91 1.31 31.52
CA GLN A 431 -38.91 2.10 30.75
C GLN A 431 -38.41 2.73 29.46
N ASP A 432 -37.10 2.87 29.29
CA ASP A 432 -36.49 3.51 28.13
C ASP A 432 -35.70 2.49 27.31
N THR A 433 -35.60 2.72 26.00
CA THR A 433 -34.81 1.87 25.11
C THR A 433 -34.09 2.72 24.09
N GLY A 434 -33.08 2.12 23.46
CA GLY A 434 -32.35 2.82 22.42
C GLY A 434 -31.36 1.94 21.67
N TYR A 435 -30.40 2.58 21.04
CA TYR A 435 -29.34 1.90 20.31
C TYR A 435 -28.09 2.78 20.19
N ILE A 436 -26.94 2.13 20.10
CA ILE A 436 -25.70 2.78 19.67
C ILE A 436 -25.82 3.02 18.17
N ASN A 437 -25.83 4.27 17.71
CA ASN A 437 -25.88 4.63 16.29
C ASN A 437 -24.47 4.69 15.68
N SER A 438 -23.51 5.29 16.39
CA SER A 438 -22.11 5.22 15.98
C SER A 438 -21.13 5.45 17.13
N VAL A 439 -19.90 4.95 16.93
CA VAL A 439 -18.73 5.27 17.73
C VAL A 439 -17.56 5.58 16.81
N LYS A 440 -16.78 6.61 17.16
CA LYS A 440 -15.59 7.03 16.43
C LYS A 440 -14.45 7.36 17.39
N LEU A 441 -13.30 6.72 17.18
CA LEU A 441 -12.07 6.92 17.92
C LEU A 441 -11.13 7.81 17.10
N THR A 442 -10.61 8.90 17.69
CA THR A 442 -9.57 9.73 17.07
C THR A 442 -8.29 9.65 17.90
N PHE A 443 -7.25 9.06 17.33
CA PHE A 443 -5.98 8.70 17.98
C PHE A 443 -4.84 9.66 17.64
#